data_AF-Q9KD70-F1
#
_entry.id   AF-Q9KD70-F1
#
_cell.length_a   1.000
_cell.length_b   1.000
_cell.length_c   1.000
_cell.angle_alpha   90.00
_cell.angle_beta   90.00
_cell.angle_gamma   90.00
#
_symmetry.space_group_name_H-M   'P 1'
#
loop_
_entity.id
_entity.type
_entity.pdbx_description
1 polymer ?
#
loop_
_entity_poly.entity_id
_entity_poly.type
_entity_poly.pdbx_seq_one_letter_code
_entity_poly.pdbx_strand_id
1 'polypeptide(L)'
;MKWSEFSIHTTQEAVEPVCNILHEAGASGVVIEDPKDLVKEWGVHYGEIYQLNPDDYPEEGVMIKAYFPVNSFLGETIEEIKEAINGLLLYDIDLGHNKIQLVEVLEEEWATAWKKYYKPVKVSNTITIVPTWEEYEAHEDEMIIELDPGMAFGTGTHPTTVLCIQALENVIQGGESVIDVGTGSGVLSIAAAKLGASEVLGLDLDEVAVKSAQMNVKLNKVHRQVMVRQNHLLEGITGTRDVIVANILAEVIIRFVADAKAVLKPGGTFIVSGIIKRKKNDVKDALVTNGFQIEETVELEDWVAIIAKNGHE
;
A
#
# COMPACT_ATOMS: atom_id res chain seq x y z
N MET A 1 -20.86 -8.57 -12.39
CA MET A 1 -22.22 -8.01 -12.20
C MET A 1 -22.26 -6.63 -12.84
N LYS A 2 -23.42 -6.12 -13.28
CA LYS A 2 -23.52 -4.76 -13.84
C LYS A 2 -24.01 -3.80 -12.76
N TRP A 3 -23.34 -2.67 -12.60
CA TRP A 3 -23.70 -1.64 -11.65
C TRP A 3 -24.07 -0.36 -12.39
N SER A 4 -24.87 0.49 -11.74
CA SER A 4 -25.18 1.83 -12.21
C SER A 4 -24.72 2.81 -11.14
N GLU A 5 -23.81 3.71 -11.51
CA GLU A 5 -23.46 4.86 -10.69
C GLU A 5 -24.52 5.94 -10.93
N PHE A 6 -25.25 6.28 -9.88
CA PHE A 6 -26.03 7.49 -9.77
C PHE A 6 -25.14 8.58 -9.17
N SER A 7 -25.06 9.73 -9.81
CA SER A 7 -24.34 10.89 -9.26
C SER A 7 -25.24 12.12 -9.23
N ILE A 8 -25.12 12.90 -8.16
CA ILE A 8 -25.83 14.18 -7.99
C ILE A 8 -24.86 15.26 -7.51
N HIS A 9 -24.84 16.37 -8.23
CA HIS A 9 -24.16 17.60 -7.81
C HIS A 9 -25.14 18.48 -7.04
N THR A 10 -24.84 18.72 -5.76
CA THR A 10 -25.74 19.41 -4.83
C THR A 10 -24.99 20.31 -3.83
N THR A 11 -25.66 20.88 -2.84
CA THR A 11 -25.06 21.69 -1.77
C THR A 11 -24.57 20.83 -0.61
N GLN A 12 -23.81 21.44 0.31
CA GLN A 12 -23.45 20.81 1.59
C GLN A 12 -24.67 20.43 2.43
N GLU A 13 -25.67 21.31 2.45
CA GLU A 13 -26.86 21.17 3.29
C GLU A 13 -27.68 19.94 2.88
N ALA A 14 -27.71 19.64 1.59
CA ALA A 14 -28.42 18.51 1.03
C ALA A 14 -27.68 17.17 1.20
N VAL A 15 -26.43 17.13 1.68
CA VAL A 15 -25.63 15.89 1.73
C VAL A 15 -26.30 14.79 2.56
N GLU A 16 -26.63 15.08 3.81
CA GLU A 16 -27.26 14.13 4.72
C GLU A 16 -28.61 13.59 4.20
N PRO A 17 -29.60 14.44 3.84
CA PRO A 17 -30.89 13.94 3.38
C PRO A 17 -30.79 13.18 2.05
N VAL A 18 -29.94 13.62 1.11
CA VAL A 18 -29.73 12.91 -0.16
C VAL A 18 -29.07 11.55 0.10
N CYS A 19 -28.06 11.47 0.97
CA CYS A 19 -27.44 10.20 1.33
C CYS A 19 -28.45 9.23 1.97
N ASN A 20 -29.34 9.73 2.83
CA ASN A 20 -30.39 8.90 3.42
C ASN A 20 -31.36 8.36 2.36
N ILE A 21 -31.82 9.20 1.42
CA ILE A 21 -32.69 8.77 0.31
C ILE A 21 -32.01 7.67 -0.52
N LEU A 22 -30.74 7.86 -0.87
CA LEU A 22 -29.98 6.87 -1.65
C LEU A 22 -29.83 5.55 -0.90
N HIS A 23 -29.59 5.61 0.41
CA HIS A 23 -29.52 4.43 1.26
C HIS A 23 -30.87 3.69 1.36
N GLU A 24 -31.97 4.41 1.60
CA GLU A 24 -33.32 3.85 1.66
C GLU A 24 -33.75 3.21 0.33
N ALA A 25 -33.30 3.78 -0.79
CA ALA A 25 -33.52 3.23 -2.12
C ALA A 25 -32.66 1.99 -2.45
N GLY A 26 -31.77 1.57 -1.53
CA GLY A 26 -30.99 0.34 -1.65
C GLY A 26 -29.61 0.51 -2.29
N ALA A 27 -29.00 1.70 -2.21
CA ALA A 27 -27.61 1.89 -2.63
C ALA A 27 -26.66 0.97 -1.86
N SER A 28 -25.75 0.30 -2.56
CA SER A 28 -24.75 -0.60 -1.93
C SER A 28 -23.56 0.15 -1.32
N GLY A 29 -23.39 1.42 -1.68
CA GLY A 29 -22.39 2.32 -1.12
C GLY A 29 -22.64 3.73 -1.62
N VAL A 30 -22.24 4.71 -0.83
CA VAL A 30 -22.32 6.14 -1.15
C VAL A 30 -20.92 6.75 -0.99
N VAL A 31 -20.48 7.50 -1.99
CA VAL A 31 -19.23 8.27 -1.98
C VAL A 31 -19.59 9.74 -2.02
N ILE A 32 -18.93 10.53 -1.17
CA ILE A 32 -19.14 11.97 -1.05
C ILE A 32 -17.82 12.64 -1.41
N GLU A 33 -17.84 13.46 -2.46
CA GLU A 33 -16.72 14.27 -2.93
C GLU A 33 -17.00 15.73 -2.58
N ASP A 34 -16.59 16.12 -1.37
CA ASP A 34 -16.72 17.48 -0.84
C ASP A 34 -15.37 18.22 -0.95
N PRO A 35 -15.29 19.32 -1.71
CA PRO A 35 -14.05 20.11 -1.83
C PRO A 35 -13.50 20.61 -0.51
N LYS A 36 -14.33 20.68 0.55
CA LYS A 36 -13.84 21.00 1.90
C LYS A 36 -12.90 19.94 2.47
N ASP A 37 -12.98 18.70 2.02
CA ASP A 37 -12.07 17.62 2.43
C ASP A 37 -10.63 17.88 1.99
N LEU A 38 -10.41 18.64 0.91
CA LEU A 38 -9.08 19.04 0.43
C LEU A 38 -8.37 19.99 1.40
N VAL A 39 -9.13 20.81 2.14
CA VAL A 39 -8.59 21.83 3.07
C VAL A 39 -8.81 21.49 4.53
N LYS A 40 -9.51 20.38 4.81
CA LYS A 40 -9.78 19.89 6.16
C LYS A 40 -8.49 19.42 6.80
N GLU A 41 -8.25 19.86 8.03
CA GLU A 41 -7.20 19.27 8.85
C GLU A 41 -7.66 17.89 9.32
N TRP A 42 -7.12 16.85 8.68
CA TRP A 42 -7.37 15.48 9.08
C TRP A 42 -6.54 15.14 10.33
N GLY A 43 -7.20 14.59 11.35
CA GLY A 43 -6.50 14.07 12.52
C GLY A 43 -5.63 12.87 12.15
N VAL A 44 -4.35 12.92 12.49
CA VAL A 44 -3.40 11.80 12.33
C VAL A 44 -3.50 10.89 13.56
N HIS A 45 -4.54 10.07 13.63
CA HIS A 45 -4.73 9.15 14.76
C HIS A 45 -3.80 7.93 14.68
N TYR A 46 -3.50 7.44 13.48
CA TYR A 46 -2.57 6.33 13.25
C TYR A 46 -1.45 6.66 12.26
N GLY A 47 -1.31 7.93 11.87
CA GLY A 47 -0.28 8.38 10.93
C GLY A 47 -0.73 8.33 9.47
N GLU A 48 -2.04 8.30 9.22
CA GLU A 48 -2.61 8.36 7.87
C GLU A 48 -2.24 9.66 7.15
N ILE A 49 -1.88 9.56 5.87
CA ILE A 49 -1.60 10.71 5.00
C ILE A 49 -2.69 10.76 3.93
N TYR A 50 -3.39 11.87 3.85
CA TYR A 50 -4.47 12.11 2.90
C TYR A 50 -3.90 12.87 1.70
N GLN A 51 -3.49 12.17 0.65
CA GLN A 51 -3.17 12.76 -0.66
C GLN A 51 -4.41 12.72 -1.57
N LEU A 52 -5.32 13.65 -1.33
CA LEU A 52 -6.51 13.81 -2.15
C LEU A 52 -6.14 14.54 -3.44
N ASN A 53 -6.58 14.02 -4.59
CA ASN A 53 -6.38 14.67 -5.88
C ASN A 53 -7.46 15.73 -6.10
N PRO A 54 -7.11 17.03 -6.25
CA PRO A 54 -8.12 18.08 -6.47
C PRO A 54 -9.00 17.84 -7.70
N ASP A 55 -8.50 17.15 -8.73
CA ASP A 55 -9.26 16.86 -9.95
C ASP A 55 -10.43 15.89 -9.72
N ASP A 56 -10.45 15.18 -8.58
CA ASP A 56 -11.52 14.25 -8.21
C ASP A 56 -12.71 14.96 -7.53
N TYR A 57 -12.60 16.27 -7.26
CA TYR A 57 -13.61 17.06 -6.55
C TYR A 57 -14.24 18.13 -7.46
N PRO A 58 -15.53 18.47 -7.27
CA PRO A 58 -16.12 19.58 -8.01
C PRO A 58 -15.52 20.94 -7.58
N GLU A 59 -15.55 21.96 -8.44
CA GLU A 59 -15.05 23.30 -8.08
C GLU A 59 -15.89 23.97 -6.97
N GLU A 60 -17.19 23.66 -6.95
CA GLU A 60 -18.16 24.18 -5.97
C GLU A 60 -19.21 23.12 -5.62
N GLY A 61 -19.89 23.27 -4.48
CA GLY A 61 -20.89 22.30 -4.02
C GLY A 61 -20.26 20.95 -3.61
N VAL A 62 -21.07 19.90 -3.64
CA VAL A 62 -20.67 18.53 -3.28
C VAL A 62 -21.19 17.56 -4.35
N MET A 63 -20.37 16.60 -4.75
CA MET A 63 -20.79 15.49 -5.61
C MET A 63 -21.06 14.26 -4.76
N ILE A 64 -22.25 13.68 -4.88
CA ILE A 64 -22.63 12.45 -4.18
C ILE A 64 -22.83 11.36 -5.22
N LYS A 65 -22.12 10.23 -5.08
CA LYS A 65 -22.21 9.06 -5.95
C LYS A 65 -22.76 7.88 -5.18
N ALA A 66 -23.68 7.13 -5.78
CA ALA A 66 -24.25 5.92 -5.21
C ALA A 66 -24.32 4.81 -6.26
N TYR A 67 -24.14 3.57 -5.82
CA TYR A 67 -24.05 2.42 -6.72
C TYR A 67 -25.23 1.46 -6.52
N PHE A 68 -25.95 1.20 -7.61
CA PHE A 68 -27.11 0.32 -7.65
C PHE A 68 -26.86 -0.87 -8.57
N PRO A 69 -27.29 -2.09 -8.22
CA PRO A 69 -27.21 -3.22 -9.12
C PRO A 69 -28.18 -3.02 -10.28
N VAL A 70 -27.72 -3.25 -11.52
CA VAL A 70 -28.58 -3.17 -12.70
C VAL A 70 -29.56 -4.34 -12.68
N ASN A 71 -30.84 -4.03 -12.46
CA ASN A 71 -31.95 -4.99 -12.48
C ASN A 71 -33.17 -4.37 -13.19
N SER A 72 -34.26 -5.13 -13.30
CA SER A 72 -35.48 -4.68 -13.99
C SER A 72 -36.18 -3.49 -13.33
N PHE A 73 -35.90 -3.18 -12.06
CA PHE A 73 -36.53 -2.12 -11.29
C PHE A 73 -35.70 -0.85 -11.21
N LEU A 74 -34.44 -0.86 -11.70
CA LEU A 74 -33.52 0.28 -11.59
C LEU A 74 -34.15 1.58 -12.08
N GLY A 75 -34.87 1.57 -13.21
CA GLY A 75 -35.53 2.77 -13.74
C GLY A 75 -36.57 3.37 -12.78
N GLU A 76 -37.40 2.52 -12.15
CA GLU A 76 -38.40 2.96 -11.16
C GLU A 76 -37.70 3.52 -9.91
N THR A 77 -36.68 2.81 -9.41
CA THR A 77 -35.89 3.26 -8.26
C THR A 77 -35.24 4.63 -8.50
N ILE A 78 -34.69 4.88 -9.69
CA ILE A 78 -34.07 6.17 -10.01
C ILE A 78 -35.12 7.30 -10.07
N GLU A 79 -36.32 7.05 -10.58
CA GLU A 79 -37.39 8.06 -10.58
C GLU A 79 -37.90 8.35 -9.16
N GLU A 80 -38.07 7.32 -8.32
CA GLU A 80 -38.42 7.49 -6.90
C GLU A 80 -37.37 8.32 -6.14
N ILE A 81 -36.07 8.06 -6.38
CA ILE A 81 -34.96 8.84 -5.82
C ILE A 81 -35.07 10.31 -6.27
N LYS A 82 -35.28 10.57 -7.56
CA LYS A 82 -35.41 11.94 -8.08
C LYS A 82 -36.60 12.67 -7.45
N GLU A 83 -37.74 12.01 -7.31
CA GLU A 83 -38.92 12.59 -6.67
C GLU A 83 -38.65 12.91 -5.19
N ALA A 84 -38.05 11.98 -4.45
CA ALA A 84 -37.69 12.18 -3.05
C ALA A 84 -36.69 13.33 -2.85
N ILE A 85 -35.65 13.42 -3.70
CA ILE A 85 -34.67 14.51 -3.65
C ILE A 85 -35.34 15.85 -3.94
N ASN A 86 -36.16 15.96 -4.99
CA ASN A 86 -36.87 17.19 -5.29
C ASN A 86 -37.88 17.57 -4.19
N GLY A 87 -38.42 16.58 -3.47
CA GLY A 87 -39.27 16.78 -2.30
C GLY A 87 -38.57 17.50 -1.14
N LEU A 88 -37.24 17.49 -1.07
CA LEU A 88 -36.48 18.19 -0.05
C LEU A 88 -36.67 19.72 -0.11
N LEU A 89 -37.03 20.27 -1.29
CA LEU A 89 -37.36 21.70 -1.45
C LEU A 89 -38.57 22.10 -0.59
N LEU A 90 -39.49 21.18 -0.28
CA LEU A 90 -40.64 21.43 0.60
C LEU A 90 -40.24 21.62 2.07
N TYR A 91 -39.02 21.22 2.42
CA TYR A 91 -38.42 21.36 3.75
C TYR A 91 -37.39 22.51 3.79
N ASP A 92 -37.43 23.41 2.82
CA ASP A 92 -36.51 24.54 2.66
C ASP A 92 -35.03 24.15 2.52
N ILE A 93 -34.74 22.92 2.05
CA ILE A 93 -33.37 22.45 1.81
C ILE A 93 -32.93 22.86 0.41
N ASP A 94 -31.85 23.64 0.29
CA ASP A 94 -31.29 24.05 -0.99
C ASP A 94 -30.52 22.92 -1.68
N LEU A 95 -30.96 22.53 -2.88
CA LEU A 95 -30.32 21.49 -3.69
C LEU A 95 -29.23 22.04 -4.62
N GLY A 96 -29.07 23.35 -4.72
CA GLY A 96 -28.06 23.98 -5.58
C GLY A 96 -28.22 23.57 -7.04
N HIS A 97 -27.17 22.97 -7.61
CA HIS A 97 -27.17 22.52 -9.01
C HIS A 97 -28.22 21.45 -9.31
N ASN A 98 -28.52 20.56 -8.35
CA ASN A 98 -29.40 19.40 -8.50
C ASN A 98 -29.20 18.63 -9.83
N LYS A 99 -27.94 18.46 -10.24
CA LYS A 99 -27.60 17.85 -11.52
C LYS A 99 -27.36 16.36 -11.35
N ILE A 100 -28.35 15.58 -11.76
CA ILE A 100 -28.32 14.11 -11.65
C ILE A 100 -27.79 13.48 -12.95
N GLN A 101 -26.91 12.49 -12.81
CA GLN A 101 -26.42 11.66 -13.91
C GLN A 101 -26.48 10.18 -13.53
N LEU A 102 -26.60 9.33 -14.56
CA LEU A 102 -26.60 7.88 -14.41
C LEU A 102 -25.60 7.30 -15.42
N VAL A 103 -24.63 6.55 -14.93
CA VAL A 103 -23.59 5.90 -15.76
C VAL A 103 -23.57 4.42 -15.43
N GLU A 104 -23.57 3.56 -16.46
CA GLU A 104 -23.38 2.12 -16.26
C GLU A 104 -21.89 1.85 -15.98
N VAL A 105 -21.61 1.15 -14.89
CA VAL A 105 -20.25 0.77 -14.47
C VAL A 105 -20.16 -0.76 -14.41
N LEU A 106 -19.19 -1.31 -15.13
CA LEU A 106 -18.91 -2.74 -15.08
C LEU A 106 -18.02 -3.04 -13.87
N GLU A 107 -18.41 -4.02 -13.04
CA GLU A 107 -17.66 -4.42 -11.85
C GLU A 107 -16.20 -4.80 -12.17
N GLU A 108 -15.99 -5.45 -13.32
CA GLU A 108 -14.65 -5.83 -13.80
C GLU A 108 -13.78 -4.61 -14.14
N GLU A 109 -14.38 -3.53 -14.65
CA GLU A 109 -13.66 -2.29 -14.95
C GLU A 109 -13.26 -1.56 -13.67
N TRP A 110 -14.11 -1.54 -12.64
CA TRP A 110 -13.78 -0.90 -11.37
C TRP A 110 -12.66 -1.63 -10.62
N ALA A 111 -12.74 -2.96 -10.54
CA ALA A 111 -11.71 -3.78 -9.89
C ALA A 111 -10.33 -3.70 -10.58
N THR A 112 -10.28 -3.26 -11.84
CA THR A 112 -9.04 -3.17 -12.63
C THR A 112 -8.64 -1.75 -13.01
N ALA A 113 -9.44 -0.72 -12.74
CA ALA A 113 -9.15 0.66 -13.14
C ALA A 113 -7.79 1.17 -12.63
N TRP A 114 -7.42 0.79 -11.40
CA TRP A 114 -6.13 1.13 -10.81
C TRP A 114 -4.93 0.57 -11.60
N LYS A 115 -5.12 -0.55 -12.33
CA LYS A 115 -4.08 -1.19 -13.15
C LYS A 115 -3.55 -0.26 -14.24
N LYS A 116 -4.39 0.64 -14.76
CA LYS A 116 -4.01 1.61 -15.81
C LYS A 116 -2.95 2.60 -15.34
N TYR A 117 -2.93 2.91 -14.05
CA TYR A 117 -2.02 3.90 -13.45
C TYR A 117 -0.77 3.26 -12.86
N TYR A 118 -0.79 1.95 -12.64
CA TYR A 118 0.35 1.20 -12.16
C TYR A 118 1.24 0.82 -13.34
N LYS A 119 2.37 1.53 -13.48
CA LYS A 119 3.34 1.40 -14.57
C LYS A 119 4.66 0.81 -14.10
N PRO A 120 5.50 0.29 -15.01
CA PRO A 120 6.86 -0.10 -14.68
C PRO A 120 7.62 1.04 -14.02
N VAL A 121 8.29 0.77 -12.89
CA VAL A 121 9.10 1.76 -12.17
C VAL A 121 10.48 1.18 -11.89
N LYS A 122 11.51 1.90 -12.35
CA LYS A 122 12.89 1.64 -11.98
C LYS A 122 13.14 2.12 -10.54
N VAL A 123 13.46 1.18 -9.65
CA VAL A 123 13.56 1.43 -8.20
C VAL A 123 15.01 1.44 -7.70
N SER A 124 15.95 0.87 -8.46
CA SER A 124 17.39 0.93 -8.15
C SER A 124 18.22 1.08 -9.43
N ASN A 125 19.54 0.94 -9.33
CA ASN A 125 20.39 1.00 -10.53
C ASN A 125 20.11 -0.17 -11.47
N THR A 126 19.79 -1.33 -10.91
CA THR A 126 19.60 -2.58 -11.66
C THR A 126 18.20 -3.17 -11.56
N ILE A 127 17.33 -2.74 -10.64
CA ILE A 127 16.01 -3.35 -10.42
C ILE A 127 14.87 -2.46 -10.91
N THR A 128 13.94 -3.08 -11.65
CA THR A 128 12.69 -2.48 -12.10
C THR A 128 11.51 -3.36 -11.74
N ILE A 129 10.47 -2.74 -11.19
CA ILE A 129 9.23 -3.42 -10.80
C ILE A 129 8.22 -3.25 -11.93
N VAL A 130 7.71 -4.36 -12.41
CA VAL A 130 6.80 -4.44 -13.56
C VAL A 130 5.49 -5.10 -13.13
N PRO A 131 4.33 -4.44 -13.32
CA PRO A 131 3.04 -5.08 -13.14
C PRO A 131 2.86 -6.23 -14.14
N THR A 132 2.27 -7.35 -13.71
CA THR A 132 2.11 -8.55 -14.57
C THR A 132 1.31 -8.35 -15.86
N TRP A 133 0.57 -7.24 -15.97
CA TRP A 133 -0.26 -6.90 -17.14
C TRP A 133 0.37 -5.85 -18.07
N GLU A 134 1.54 -5.31 -17.75
CA GLU A 134 2.25 -4.35 -18.61
C GLU A 134 3.29 -5.08 -19.46
N GLU A 135 3.34 -4.78 -20.75
CA GLU A 135 4.47 -5.18 -21.60
C GLU A 135 5.65 -4.22 -21.32
N TYR A 136 6.81 -4.78 -20.96
CA TYR A 136 8.02 -4.01 -20.67
C TYR A 136 9.25 -4.70 -21.27
N GLU A 137 9.99 -3.97 -22.10
CA GLU A 137 11.27 -4.43 -22.66
C GLU A 137 12.42 -4.02 -21.72
N ALA A 138 12.97 -5.00 -21.01
CA ALA A 138 14.08 -4.81 -20.09
C ALA A 138 15.41 -4.58 -20.83
N HIS A 139 16.27 -3.74 -20.25
CA HIS A 139 17.67 -3.67 -20.67
C HIS A 139 18.45 -4.93 -20.21
N GLU A 140 19.58 -5.25 -20.87
CA GLU A 140 20.37 -6.46 -20.55
C GLU A 140 20.84 -6.52 -19.10
N ASP A 141 21.12 -5.36 -18.49
CA ASP A 141 21.61 -5.23 -17.11
C ASP A 141 20.47 -5.06 -16.09
N GLU A 142 19.21 -5.20 -16.51
CA GLU A 142 18.04 -4.91 -15.69
C GLU A 142 17.37 -6.18 -15.13
N MET A 143 17.30 -6.25 -13.81
CA MET A 143 16.57 -7.26 -13.07
C MET A 143 15.11 -6.86 -12.90
N ILE A 144 14.26 -7.52 -13.68
CA ILE A 144 12.81 -7.34 -13.60
C ILE A 144 12.24 -8.11 -12.41
N ILE A 145 11.44 -7.42 -11.59
CA ILE A 145 10.56 -8.01 -10.58
C ILE A 145 9.12 -7.84 -11.07
N GLU A 146 8.49 -8.94 -11.45
CA GLU A 146 7.08 -8.94 -11.82
C GLU A 146 6.21 -9.04 -10.56
N LEU A 147 5.25 -8.13 -10.37
CA LEU A 147 4.31 -8.18 -9.24
C LEU A 147 2.87 -8.17 -9.73
N ASP A 148 2.05 -9.01 -9.12
CA ASP A 148 0.61 -8.83 -9.09
C ASP A 148 0.22 -8.46 -7.66
N PRO A 149 0.06 -7.16 -7.34
CA PRO A 149 -0.24 -6.74 -5.98
C PRO A 149 -1.56 -7.33 -5.47
N GLY A 150 -2.51 -7.64 -6.35
CA GLY A 150 -3.84 -8.12 -5.96
C GLY A 150 -4.43 -7.28 -4.82
N MET A 151 -4.76 -7.95 -3.70
CA MET A 151 -5.24 -7.33 -2.46
C MET A 151 -4.15 -7.10 -1.39
N ALA A 152 -2.89 -7.47 -1.65
CA ALA A 152 -1.83 -7.40 -0.65
C ALA A 152 -1.08 -6.06 -0.69
N PHE A 153 -0.67 -5.58 0.48
CA PHE A 153 0.16 -4.38 0.59
C PHE A 153 1.54 -4.61 -0.04
N GLY A 154 2.11 -3.58 -0.66
CA GLY A 154 3.43 -3.63 -1.27
C GLY A 154 3.41 -3.71 -2.80
N THR A 155 2.97 -2.62 -3.44
CA THR A 155 3.16 -2.39 -4.88
C THR A 155 4.63 -2.23 -5.27
N GLY A 156 5.57 -2.31 -4.33
CA GLY A 156 6.99 -2.21 -4.63
C GLY A 156 7.51 -0.79 -4.94
N THR A 157 6.63 0.16 -5.26
CA THR A 157 7.01 1.50 -5.73
C THR A 157 6.96 2.56 -4.65
N HIS A 158 6.42 2.24 -3.46
CA HIS A 158 6.38 3.16 -2.34
C HIS A 158 7.82 3.55 -1.90
N PRO A 159 8.09 4.80 -1.49
CA PRO A 159 9.44 5.26 -1.15
C PRO A 159 10.20 4.36 -0.16
N THR A 160 9.52 3.82 0.84
CA THR A 160 10.15 2.90 1.81
C THR A 160 10.62 1.59 1.18
N THR A 161 9.88 1.10 0.17
CA THR A 161 10.26 -0.11 -0.56
C THR A 161 11.45 0.17 -1.47
N VAL A 162 11.43 1.30 -2.17
CA VAL A 162 12.55 1.79 -2.99
C VAL A 162 13.83 1.88 -2.15
N LEU A 163 13.76 2.52 -0.98
CA LEU A 163 14.89 2.65 -0.06
C LEU A 163 15.43 1.28 0.40
N CYS A 164 14.54 0.33 0.74
CA CYS A 164 14.96 -1.02 1.11
C CYS A 164 15.61 -1.79 -0.05
N ILE A 165 15.09 -1.67 -1.28
CA ILE A 165 15.67 -2.33 -2.45
C ILE A 165 17.06 -1.75 -2.76
N GLN A 166 17.22 -0.43 -2.69
CA GLN A 166 18.52 0.23 -2.87
C GLN A 166 19.52 -0.18 -1.78
N ALA A 167 19.08 -0.26 -0.52
CA ALA A 167 19.91 -0.77 0.57
C ALA A 167 20.33 -2.23 0.35
N LEU A 168 19.41 -3.09 -0.11
CA LEU A 168 19.74 -4.49 -0.45
C LEU A 168 20.74 -4.57 -1.61
N GLU A 169 20.58 -3.73 -2.65
CA GLU A 169 21.49 -3.67 -3.81
C GLU A 169 22.93 -3.31 -3.38
N ASN A 170 23.09 -2.46 -2.37
CA ASN A 170 24.41 -2.11 -1.83
C ASN A 170 24.99 -3.21 -0.92
N VAL A 171 24.15 -3.96 -0.22
CA VAL A 171 24.56 -4.88 0.85
C VAL A 171 24.81 -6.30 0.35
N ILE A 172 24.02 -6.78 -0.61
CA ILE A 172 24.13 -8.16 -1.13
C ILE A 172 25.25 -8.21 -2.16
N GLN A 173 26.29 -9.01 -1.89
CA GLN A 173 27.44 -9.23 -2.75
C GLN A 173 27.47 -10.65 -3.36
N GLY A 174 26.54 -11.51 -2.96
CA GLY A 174 26.38 -12.87 -3.43
C GLY A 174 26.65 -13.90 -2.32
N GLY A 175 25.66 -14.77 -2.08
CA GLY A 175 25.76 -15.87 -1.13
C GLY A 175 25.20 -15.58 0.26
N GLU A 176 24.74 -14.37 0.54
CA GLU A 176 24.17 -13.98 1.83
C GLU A 176 22.88 -14.74 2.15
N SER A 177 22.67 -15.02 3.44
CA SER A 177 21.40 -15.48 3.99
C SER A 177 20.57 -14.30 4.50
N VAL A 178 19.31 -14.19 4.05
CA VAL A 178 18.46 -13.02 4.30
C VAL A 178 17.16 -13.41 5.02
N ILE A 179 16.72 -12.60 5.99
CA ILE A 179 15.33 -12.63 6.48
C ILE A 179 14.66 -11.31 6.12
N ASP A 180 13.44 -11.42 5.58
CA ASP A 180 12.55 -10.30 5.27
C ASP A 180 11.36 -10.34 6.23
N VAL A 181 11.32 -9.41 7.19
CA VAL A 181 10.30 -9.34 8.25
C VAL A 181 9.19 -8.38 7.85
N GLY A 182 7.96 -8.87 7.78
CA GLY A 182 6.83 -8.14 7.23
C GLY A 182 6.89 -8.13 5.70
N THR A 183 7.06 -9.30 5.10
CA THR A 183 7.38 -9.45 3.67
C THR A 183 6.28 -8.91 2.73
N GLY A 184 5.03 -8.82 3.18
CA GLY A 184 3.91 -8.28 2.39
C GLY A 184 3.74 -9.02 1.06
N SER A 185 3.92 -8.31 -0.05
CA SER A 185 3.90 -8.87 -1.41
C SER A 185 5.10 -9.77 -1.75
N GLY A 186 6.12 -9.85 -0.89
CA GLY A 186 7.35 -10.60 -1.12
C GLY A 186 8.41 -9.85 -1.93
N VAL A 187 8.18 -8.57 -2.26
CA VAL A 187 9.05 -7.80 -3.16
C VAL A 187 10.50 -7.71 -2.69
N LEU A 188 10.74 -7.48 -1.40
CA LEU A 188 12.10 -7.40 -0.85
C LEU A 188 12.78 -8.77 -0.84
N SER A 189 12.03 -9.83 -0.50
CA SER A 189 12.51 -11.20 -0.61
C SER A 189 12.92 -11.57 -2.03
N ILE A 190 12.14 -11.17 -3.03
CA ILE A 190 12.43 -11.42 -4.44
C ILE A 190 13.65 -10.61 -4.90
N ALA A 191 13.72 -9.33 -4.51
CA ALA A 191 14.87 -8.48 -4.80
C ALA A 191 16.16 -9.08 -4.24
N ALA A 192 16.15 -9.50 -2.97
CA ALA A 192 17.30 -10.14 -2.33
C ALA A 192 17.76 -11.41 -3.08
N ALA A 193 16.82 -12.26 -3.49
CA ALA A 193 17.16 -13.48 -4.24
C ALA A 193 17.73 -13.16 -5.63
N LYS A 194 17.21 -12.15 -6.33
CA LYS A 194 17.73 -11.72 -7.64
C LYS A 194 19.12 -11.08 -7.55
N LEU A 195 19.39 -10.35 -6.47
CA LEU A 195 20.70 -9.78 -6.17
C LEU A 195 21.77 -10.84 -5.81
N GLY A 196 21.38 -12.10 -5.61
CA GLY A 196 22.32 -13.20 -5.41
C GLY A 196 22.38 -13.76 -3.99
N ALA A 197 21.43 -13.42 -3.11
CA ALA A 197 21.28 -14.09 -1.83
C ALA A 197 21.13 -15.62 -2.03
N SER A 198 21.81 -16.41 -1.20
CA SER A 198 21.79 -17.88 -1.30
C SER A 198 20.48 -18.47 -0.77
N GLU A 199 19.95 -17.86 0.28
CA GLU A 199 18.68 -18.24 0.91
C GLU A 199 17.96 -16.99 1.43
N VAL A 200 16.65 -16.95 1.27
CA VAL A 200 15.80 -15.86 1.74
C VAL A 200 14.60 -16.44 2.47
N LEU A 201 14.35 -15.95 3.69
CA LEU A 201 13.19 -16.30 4.49
C LEU A 201 12.27 -15.08 4.64
N GLY A 202 11.15 -15.09 3.92
CA GLY A 202 10.08 -14.09 4.07
C GLY A 202 9.10 -14.48 5.18
N LEU A 203 8.84 -13.55 6.10
CA LEU A 203 7.98 -13.74 7.26
C LEU A 203 6.87 -12.69 7.28
N ASP A 204 5.64 -13.12 7.49
CA ASP A 204 4.51 -12.20 7.70
C ASP A 204 3.52 -12.75 8.72
N LEU A 205 2.80 -11.86 9.40
CA LEU A 205 1.74 -12.24 10.33
C LEU A 205 0.45 -12.59 9.59
N ASP A 206 0.17 -11.92 8.47
CA ASP A 206 -1.06 -12.08 7.69
C ASP A 206 -0.93 -13.23 6.67
N GLU A 207 -1.84 -14.20 6.74
CA GLU A 207 -1.89 -15.32 5.82
C GLU A 207 -2.19 -14.90 4.37
N VAL A 208 -2.91 -13.78 4.16
CA VAL A 208 -3.17 -13.22 2.83
C VAL A 208 -1.87 -12.71 2.21
N ALA A 209 -1.07 -11.97 2.98
CA ALA A 209 0.25 -11.51 2.56
C ALA A 209 1.18 -12.69 2.24
N VAL A 210 1.23 -13.71 3.11
CA VAL A 210 2.01 -14.94 2.87
C VAL A 210 1.64 -15.60 1.55
N LYS A 211 0.34 -15.77 1.26
CA LYS A 211 -0.13 -16.36 0.00
C LYS A 211 0.26 -15.50 -1.20
N SER A 212 0.12 -14.17 -1.10
CA SER A 212 0.52 -13.23 -2.15
C SER A 212 2.03 -13.32 -2.45
N ALA A 213 2.87 -13.26 -1.41
CA ALA A 213 4.31 -13.40 -1.54
C ALA A 213 4.72 -14.74 -2.15
N GLN A 214 4.09 -15.85 -1.77
CA GLN A 214 4.35 -17.16 -2.38
C GLN A 214 4.02 -17.19 -3.88
N MET A 215 2.96 -16.50 -4.32
CA MET A 215 2.61 -16.38 -5.73
C MET A 215 3.65 -15.52 -6.48
N ASN A 216 4.01 -14.35 -5.95
CA ASN A 216 5.01 -13.48 -6.57
C ASN A 216 6.41 -14.12 -6.62
N VAL A 217 6.79 -14.89 -5.59
CA VAL A 217 8.05 -15.66 -5.57
C VAL A 217 8.10 -16.71 -6.68
N LYS A 218 6.97 -17.39 -6.94
CA LYS A 218 6.88 -18.36 -8.04
C LYS A 218 6.91 -17.67 -9.40
N LEU A 219 6.15 -16.58 -9.55
CA LEU A 219 6.11 -15.74 -10.75
C LEU A 219 7.52 -15.30 -11.15
N ASN A 220 8.30 -14.82 -10.19
CA ASN A 220 9.69 -14.38 -10.39
C ASN A 220 10.72 -15.50 -10.48
N LYS A 221 10.29 -16.78 -10.43
CA LYS A 221 11.15 -17.97 -10.55
C LYS A 221 12.26 -18.07 -9.49
N VAL A 222 12.05 -17.47 -8.31
CA VAL A 222 13.00 -17.49 -7.18
C VAL A 222 12.56 -18.42 -6.03
N HIS A 223 11.54 -19.24 -6.24
CA HIS A 223 10.97 -20.19 -5.27
C HIS A 223 11.92 -21.29 -4.76
N ARG A 224 13.13 -21.39 -5.32
CA ARG A 224 14.18 -22.28 -4.81
C ARG A 224 15.07 -21.59 -3.77
N GLN A 225 15.23 -20.27 -3.85
CA GLN A 225 15.99 -19.49 -2.87
C GLN A 225 15.07 -18.91 -1.77
N VAL A 226 13.84 -18.55 -2.14
CA VAL A 226 12.91 -17.84 -1.25
C VAL A 226 11.88 -18.81 -0.66
N MET A 227 11.87 -18.90 0.67
CA MET A 227 10.81 -19.55 1.43
C MET A 227 9.98 -18.48 2.16
N VAL A 228 8.65 -18.55 2.04
CA VAL A 228 7.74 -17.62 2.72
C VAL A 228 6.83 -18.40 3.66
N ARG A 229 6.71 -17.96 4.92
CA ARG A 229 5.81 -18.57 5.91
C ARG A 229 5.21 -17.54 6.86
N GLN A 230 4.09 -17.89 7.45
CA GLN A 230 3.49 -17.11 8.51
C GLN A 230 4.38 -17.12 9.76
N ASN A 231 4.60 -15.97 10.39
CA ASN A 231 5.33 -15.81 11.65
C ASN A 231 5.03 -14.46 12.32
N HIS A 232 5.13 -14.41 13.64
CA HIS A 232 5.16 -13.13 14.36
C HIS A 232 6.60 -12.63 14.48
N LEU A 233 6.98 -11.68 13.63
CA LEU A 233 8.33 -11.10 13.60
C LEU A 233 9.40 -12.21 13.53
N LEU A 234 10.36 -12.22 14.46
CA LEU A 234 11.44 -13.21 14.55
C LEU A 234 11.17 -14.32 15.57
N GLU A 235 9.94 -14.47 16.06
CA GLU A 235 9.62 -15.48 17.06
C GLU A 235 9.95 -16.90 16.55
N GLY A 236 10.67 -17.67 17.37
CA GLY A 236 11.08 -19.04 17.07
C GLY A 236 12.14 -19.17 15.96
N ILE A 237 12.69 -18.06 15.45
CA ILE A 237 13.77 -18.11 14.48
C ILE A 237 15.07 -18.53 15.19
N THR A 238 15.66 -19.61 14.71
CA THR A 238 16.93 -20.14 15.20
C THR A 238 18.02 -20.00 14.16
N GLY A 239 19.27 -19.84 14.61
CA GLY A 239 20.43 -19.66 13.74
C GLY A 239 20.63 -18.19 13.35
N THR A 240 21.79 -17.91 12.78
CA THR A 240 22.20 -16.54 12.44
C THR A 240 22.18 -16.30 10.94
N ARG A 241 21.84 -15.06 10.55
CA ARG A 241 21.75 -14.61 9.16
C ARG A 241 22.69 -13.46 8.87
N ASP A 242 23.02 -13.28 7.59
CA ASP A 242 23.91 -12.21 7.14
C ASP A 242 23.15 -10.88 7.07
N VAL A 243 21.90 -10.92 6.63
CA VAL A 243 21.05 -9.73 6.47
C VAL A 243 19.66 -9.95 7.06
N ILE A 244 19.15 -8.95 7.77
CA ILE A 244 17.72 -8.81 8.06
C ILE A 244 17.25 -7.51 7.41
N VAL A 245 16.11 -7.57 6.71
CA VAL A 245 15.41 -6.39 6.19
C VAL A 245 14.00 -6.35 6.78
N ALA A 246 13.54 -5.16 7.18
CA ALA A 246 12.18 -4.96 7.67
C ALA A 246 11.64 -3.60 7.22
N ASN A 247 10.59 -3.62 6.39
CA ASN A 247 9.87 -2.42 5.95
C ASN A 247 8.51 -2.37 6.63
N ILE A 248 8.51 -1.99 7.92
CA ILE A 248 7.34 -2.00 8.80
C ILE A 248 7.34 -0.75 9.70
N LEU A 249 6.27 -0.53 10.45
CA LEU A 249 6.14 0.65 11.30
C LEU A 249 7.26 0.76 12.35
N ALA A 250 7.69 1.99 12.62
CA ALA A 250 8.76 2.32 13.58
C ALA A 250 8.51 1.71 14.98
N GLU A 251 7.27 1.78 15.47
CA GLU A 251 6.87 1.22 16.77
C GLU A 251 7.01 -0.30 16.82
N VAL A 252 6.87 -0.97 15.68
CA VAL A 252 7.06 -2.42 15.58
C VAL A 252 8.54 -2.74 15.51
N ILE A 253 9.32 -1.99 14.73
CA ILE A 253 10.79 -2.13 14.66
C ILE A 253 11.41 -2.07 16.06
N ILE A 254 11.08 -1.03 16.83
CA ILE A 254 11.62 -0.80 18.17
C ILE A 254 11.39 -2.01 19.09
N ARG A 255 10.27 -2.75 18.93
CA ARG A 255 9.93 -3.90 19.77
C ARG A 255 10.81 -5.12 19.55
N PHE A 256 11.38 -5.29 18.35
CA PHE A 256 12.11 -6.52 17.99
C PHE A 256 13.60 -6.31 17.71
N VAL A 257 14.14 -5.11 17.93
CA VAL A 257 15.57 -4.83 17.72
C VAL A 257 16.46 -5.82 18.48
N ALA A 258 16.10 -6.18 19.71
CA ALA A 258 16.83 -7.16 20.51
C ALA A 258 16.85 -8.56 19.86
N ASP A 259 15.70 -9.01 19.33
CA ASP A 259 15.59 -10.29 18.62
C ASP A 259 16.39 -10.25 17.31
N ALA A 260 16.36 -9.12 16.58
CA ALA A 260 17.15 -8.93 15.38
C ALA A 260 18.65 -9.05 15.68
N LYS A 261 19.13 -8.44 16.78
CA LYS A 261 20.53 -8.55 17.22
C LYS A 261 20.93 -10.01 17.48
N ALA A 262 20.05 -10.81 18.08
CA ALA A 262 20.31 -12.22 18.38
C ALA A 262 20.32 -13.14 17.15
N VAL A 263 19.52 -12.81 16.12
CA VAL A 263 19.38 -13.60 14.88
C VAL A 263 20.36 -13.15 13.80
N LEU A 264 21.04 -12.02 13.95
CA LEU A 264 22.04 -11.54 12.99
C LEU A 264 23.45 -12.04 13.36
N LYS A 265 24.26 -12.40 12.38
CA LYS A 265 25.70 -12.71 12.61
C LYS A 265 26.43 -11.46 13.12
N PRO A 266 27.52 -11.60 13.88
CA PRO A 266 28.47 -10.51 14.11
C PRO A 266 28.96 -9.95 12.77
N GLY A 267 28.87 -8.64 12.57
CA GLY A 267 29.14 -7.96 11.29
C GLY A 267 28.01 -8.02 10.26
N GLY A 268 26.91 -8.72 10.55
CA GLY A 268 25.72 -8.76 9.68
C GLY A 268 25.00 -7.41 9.61
N THR A 269 24.15 -7.25 8.60
CA THR A 269 23.45 -5.99 8.30
C THR A 269 21.97 -6.05 8.64
N PHE A 270 21.46 -5.05 9.34
CA PHE A 270 20.04 -4.84 9.59
C PHE A 270 19.57 -3.58 8.85
N ILE A 271 18.67 -3.76 7.90
CA ILE A 271 18.06 -2.71 7.08
C ILE A 271 16.64 -2.51 7.58
N VAL A 272 16.30 -1.29 8.00
CA VAL A 272 14.94 -0.95 8.42
C VAL A 272 14.40 0.25 7.66
N SER A 273 13.14 0.18 7.22
CA SER A 273 12.37 1.32 6.68
C SER A 273 10.91 1.21 7.13
N GLY A 274 9.99 1.95 6.51
CA GLY A 274 8.64 2.15 7.07
C GLY A 274 8.61 3.23 8.16
N ILE A 275 9.67 4.04 8.23
CA ILE A 275 9.91 5.02 9.27
C ILE A 275 9.63 6.41 8.71
N ILE A 276 8.60 7.08 9.24
CA ILE A 276 8.38 8.50 8.97
C ILE A 276 9.52 9.34 9.58
N LYS A 277 9.94 10.42 8.92
CA LYS A 277 11.04 11.30 9.37
C LYS A 277 10.98 11.68 10.87
N ARG A 278 9.79 11.96 11.38
CA ARG A 278 9.57 12.32 12.80
C ARG A 278 9.97 11.21 13.78
N LYS A 279 9.88 9.94 13.37
CA LYS A 279 10.20 8.76 14.18
C LYS A 279 11.63 8.26 13.99
N LYS A 280 12.43 8.92 13.13
CA LYS A 280 13.81 8.54 12.82
C LYS A 280 14.65 8.36 14.08
N ASN A 281 14.66 9.35 14.98
CA ASN A 281 15.52 9.32 16.15
C ASN A 281 15.12 8.21 17.13
N ASP A 282 13.81 7.98 17.34
CA ASP A 282 13.31 6.89 18.18
C ASP A 282 13.88 5.52 17.74
N VAL A 283 13.91 5.26 16.42
CA VAL A 283 14.46 4.01 15.87
C VAL A 283 15.98 3.97 15.98
N LYS A 284 16.68 5.08 15.69
CA LYS A 284 18.14 5.17 15.84
C LYS A 284 18.58 4.88 17.27
N ASP A 285 17.89 5.46 18.26
CA ASP A 285 18.21 5.29 19.67
C ASP A 285 17.97 3.85 20.12
N ALA A 286 16.90 3.21 19.63
CA ALA A 286 16.63 1.79 19.89
C ALA A 286 17.72 0.88 19.30
N LEU A 287 18.17 1.15 18.07
CA LEU A 287 19.27 0.41 17.42
C LEU A 287 20.56 0.52 18.24
N VAL A 288 21.00 1.75 18.55
CA VAL A 288 22.25 2.01 19.28
C VAL A 288 22.20 1.40 20.68
N THR A 289 21.08 1.54 21.39
CA THR A 289 20.90 0.98 22.74
C THR A 289 21.00 -0.55 22.76
N ASN A 290 20.61 -1.22 21.68
CA ASN A 290 20.75 -2.68 21.50
C ASN A 290 22.10 -3.08 20.86
N GLY A 291 23.06 -2.16 20.78
CA GLY A 291 24.42 -2.44 20.31
C GLY A 291 24.58 -2.57 18.80
N PHE A 292 23.65 -2.02 18.01
CA PHE A 292 23.87 -1.83 16.58
C PHE A 292 24.70 -0.57 16.30
N GLN A 293 25.54 -0.62 15.27
CA GLN A 293 26.27 0.53 14.75
C GLN A 293 25.58 1.02 13.48
N ILE A 294 25.11 2.26 13.46
CA ILE A 294 24.44 2.81 12.28
C ILE A 294 25.50 3.19 11.25
N GLU A 295 25.45 2.57 10.07
CA GLU A 295 26.35 2.88 8.94
C GLU A 295 25.78 3.99 8.08
N GLU A 296 24.49 3.91 7.75
CA GLU A 296 23.86 4.85 6.83
C GLU A 296 22.43 5.17 7.26
N THR A 297 21.99 6.39 6.94
CA THR A 297 20.59 6.80 7.06
C THR A 297 20.23 7.55 5.78
N VAL A 298 19.31 6.98 5.02
CA VAL A 298 18.86 7.52 3.72
C VAL A 298 17.43 8.02 3.88
N GLU A 299 17.12 9.16 3.28
CA GLU A 299 15.79 9.74 3.28
C GLU A 299 15.29 9.89 1.85
N LEU A 300 14.03 9.53 1.62
CA LEU A 300 13.32 9.75 0.36
C LEU A 300 11.92 10.26 0.69
N GLU A 301 11.59 11.45 0.20
CA GLU A 301 10.37 12.18 0.59
C GLU A 301 10.27 12.29 2.12
N ASP A 302 9.21 11.80 2.75
CA ASP A 302 9.03 11.82 4.21
C ASP A 302 9.46 10.52 4.92
N TRP A 303 10.09 9.61 4.18
CA TRP A 303 10.45 8.28 4.64
C TRP A 303 11.95 8.14 4.86
N VAL A 304 12.30 7.26 5.79
CA VAL A 304 13.67 6.99 6.20
C VAL A 304 13.96 5.51 6.09
N ALA A 305 15.16 5.18 5.63
CA ALA A 305 15.77 3.87 5.82
C ALA A 305 17.07 4.02 6.62
N ILE A 306 17.32 3.05 7.50
CA ILE A 306 18.54 3.00 8.31
C ILE A 306 19.22 1.66 8.05
N ILE A 307 20.51 1.71 7.72
CA ILE A 307 21.37 0.55 7.58
C ILE A 307 22.27 0.49 8.79
N ALA A 308 22.22 -0.61 9.55
CA ALA A 308 22.98 -0.78 10.76
C ALA A 308 23.69 -2.14 10.81
N LYS A 309 24.86 -2.20 11.43
CA LYS A 309 25.65 -3.41 11.62
C LYS A 309 25.50 -3.97 13.02
N ASN A 310 25.38 -5.30 13.11
CA ASN A 310 25.54 -6.00 14.36
C ASN A 310 27.02 -5.93 14.77
N GLY A 311 27.35 -5.02 15.71
CA GLY A 311 28.72 -4.82 16.17
C GLY A 311 29.40 -6.12 16.62
N HIS A 312 30.71 -6.21 16.43
CA HIS A 312 31.53 -7.29 16.98
C HIS A 312 31.65 -7.11 18.50
N GLU A 313 31.33 -8.16 19.26
CA GLU A 313 31.68 -8.24 20.69
C GLU A 313 33.19 -8.23 20.90
#